data_AF-A0A9E7C042-F1
#
_entry.id   AF-A0A9E7C042-F1
#
_cell.length_a   1.000
_cell.length_b   1.000
_cell.length_c   1.000
_cell.angle_alpha   90.00
_cell.angle_beta   90.00
_cell.angle_gamma   90.00
#
_symmetry.space_group_name_H-M   'P 1'
#
loop_
_entity.id
_entity.type
_entity.pdbx_description
1 polymer ?
#
loop_
_entity_poly.entity_id
_entity_poly.type
_entity_poly.pdbx_seq_one_letter_code
_entity_poly.pdbx_strand_id
1 'polypeptide(L)'
;MRIRVAVPAAILAALAIGAPVADLAAGSGAEAQEPVTQPAQNVVLRVGDSMQVEGASVQCLVTSRGGRPTVECRRTGRLKGTYGMFLDSRNAVVARFHSSAAAQTVFRARHHGDWTACVAGSRARAAQEHCR
;
A
#
# COMPACT_ATOMS: atom_id res chain seq x y z
N MET A 1 19.25 38.66 -38.71
CA MET A 1 19.81 40.02 -38.59
C MET A 1 20.24 40.22 -37.15
N ARG A 2 21.55 40.28 -36.88
CA ARG A 2 22.14 40.32 -35.54
C ARG A 2 22.37 41.78 -35.15
N ILE A 3 21.86 42.22 -33.99
CA ILE A 3 22.26 43.46 -33.33
C ILE A 3 22.56 43.12 -31.88
N ARG A 4 23.82 43.36 -31.49
CA ARG A 4 24.36 43.24 -30.12
C ARG A 4 24.53 44.65 -29.56
N VAL A 5 23.91 44.99 -28.43
CA VAL A 5 24.33 46.01 -27.43
C VAL A 5 23.48 45.69 -26.16
N ALA A 6 23.89 45.74 -24.89
CA ALA A 6 24.82 46.61 -24.16
C ALA A 6 25.44 45.84 -22.94
N VAL A 7 26.75 45.96 -22.72
CA VAL A 7 27.44 46.75 -21.65
C VAL A 7 27.10 46.32 -20.21
N PRO A 8 28.05 45.68 -19.48
CA PRO A 8 27.87 45.28 -18.09
C PRO A 8 28.49 46.27 -17.08
N ALA A 9 28.03 46.10 -15.84
CA ALA A 9 28.78 46.26 -14.58
C ALA A 9 29.18 47.68 -14.14
N ALA A 10 28.42 48.19 -13.18
CA ALA A 10 28.85 48.63 -11.84
C ALA A 10 27.60 49.25 -11.18
N ILE A 11 27.28 49.03 -9.90
CA ILE A 11 27.78 49.80 -8.76
C ILE A 11 27.04 49.32 -7.50
N LEU A 12 27.81 49.09 -6.44
CA LEU A 12 27.56 49.23 -4.99
C LEU A 12 26.15 49.09 -4.37
N ALA A 13 26.06 48.24 -3.33
CA ALA A 13 25.55 48.60 -1.98
C ALA A 13 25.74 47.38 -1.04
N ALA A 14 26.72 47.39 -0.14
CA ALA A 14 26.68 47.94 1.23
C ALA A 14 26.16 46.92 2.27
N LEU A 15 27.10 46.43 3.11
CA LEU A 15 26.84 45.73 4.36
C LEU A 15 26.22 46.69 5.39
N ALA A 16 25.22 46.22 6.16
CA ALA A 16 24.94 46.71 7.50
C ALA A 16 24.29 45.60 8.36
N ILE A 17 24.76 45.52 9.61
CA ILE A 17 24.55 44.48 10.62
C ILE A 17 23.40 44.90 11.55
N GLY A 18 22.63 43.94 12.10
CA GLY A 18 21.94 44.11 13.39
C GLY A 18 20.51 43.58 13.47
N ALA A 19 20.28 42.57 14.33
CA ALA A 19 19.00 41.91 14.62
C ALA A 19 18.05 42.76 15.50
N PRO A 20 16.75 42.41 15.56
CA PRO A 20 16.29 41.69 16.74
C PRO A 20 15.38 40.49 16.43
N VAL A 21 15.69 39.36 17.08
CA VAL A 21 14.80 38.20 17.19
C VAL A 21 13.67 38.54 18.15
N ALA A 22 12.45 38.65 17.64
CA ALA A 22 11.23 38.70 18.44
C ALA A 22 10.47 37.39 18.24
N ASP A 23 10.82 36.42 19.07
CA ASP A 23 9.98 35.26 19.38
C ASP A 23 8.76 35.75 20.17
N LEU A 24 7.58 35.71 19.56
CA LEU A 24 6.33 35.56 20.30
C LEU A 24 5.48 34.50 19.60
N ALA A 25 5.53 33.32 20.21
CA ALA A 25 4.77 32.13 19.90
C ALA A 25 3.27 32.45 19.77
N ALA A 26 2.79 32.51 18.53
CA ALA A 26 1.39 32.23 18.25
C ALA A 26 1.17 30.75 18.53
N GLY A 27 0.53 30.45 19.66
CA GLY A 27 0.07 29.12 20.03
C GLY A 27 -0.93 28.60 19.00
N SER A 28 -0.41 28.07 17.90
CA SER A 28 -1.12 27.13 17.05
C SER A 28 -1.27 25.84 17.86
N GLY A 29 -2.41 25.69 18.53
CA GLY A 29 -2.88 24.41 19.03
C GLY A 29 -3.20 23.50 17.85
N ALA A 30 -2.19 23.11 17.08
CA ALA A 30 -2.22 21.86 16.35
C ALA A 30 -2.07 20.80 17.44
N GLU A 31 -3.20 20.40 18.02
CA GLU A 31 -3.26 19.17 18.79
C GLU A 31 -2.87 18.05 17.82
N ALA A 32 -1.59 17.70 17.82
CA ALA A 32 -1.14 16.45 17.28
C ALA A 32 -1.90 15.40 18.05
N GLN A 33 -2.97 14.87 17.45
CA GLN A 33 -3.66 13.70 17.95
C GLN A 33 -2.61 12.61 18.06
N GLU A 34 -2.14 12.39 19.28
CA GLU A 34 -1.32 11.23 19.58
C GLU A 34 -2.12 10.03 19.11
N PRO A 35 -1.53 9.15 18.27
CA PRO A 35 -2.21 7.95 17.85
C PRO A 35 -2.54 7.17 19.11
N VAL A 36 -3.82 7.14 19.46
CA VAL A 36 -4.36 6.38 20.58
C VAL A 36 -4.03 4.93 20.26
N THR A 37 -2.92 4.45 20.83
CA THR A 37 -2.48 3.08 20.70
C THR A 37 -3.30 2.28 21.69
N GLN A 38 -4.57 2.04 21.34
CA GLN A 38 -5.36 1.03 22.02
C GLN A 38 -4.64 -0.31 21.84
N PRO A 39 -4.44 -1.09 22.91
CA PRO A 39 -3.87 -2.42 22.78
C PRO A 39 -4.72 -3.19 21.77
N ALA A 40 -4.09 -3.68 20.70
CA ALA A 40 -4.78 -4.44 19.67
C ALA A 40 -5.47 -5.63 20.34
N GLN A 41 -6.80 -5.54 20.49
CA GLN A 41 -7.56 -6.65 21.04
C GLN A 41 -7.56 -7.76 19.99
N ASN A 42 -7.18 -8.96 20.39
CA ASN A 42 -7.26 -10.11 19.52
C ASN A 42 -8.74 -10.39 19.21
N VAL A 43 -9.13 -10.18 17.96
CA VAL A 43 -10.48 -10.53 17.48
C VAL A 43 -10.43 -11.94 16.91
N VAL A 44 -11.24 -12.84 17.47
CA VAL A 44 -11.41 -14.20 16.94
C VAL A 44 -12.51 -14.19 15.89
N LEU A 45 -12.14 -14.43 14.63
CA LEU A 45 -13.08 -14.56 13.53
C LEU A 45 -13.40 -16.04 13.24
N ARG A 46 -14.65 -16.32 12.91
CA ARG A 46 -15.20 -17.64 12.57
C ARG A 46 -15.56 -17.68 11.09
N VAL A 47 -15.63 -18.88 10.53
CA VAL A 47 -16.13 -19.07 9.16
C VAL A 47 -17.55 -18.49 9.06
N GLY A 48 -17.76 -17.62 8.07
CA GLY A 48 -18.97 -16.82 7.90
C GLY A 48 -18.82 -15.36 8.31
N ASP A 49 -17.85 -15.02 9.17
CA ASP A 49 -17.62 -13.65 9.60
C ASP A 49 -17.04 -12.80 8.46
N SER A 50 -17.40 -11.52 8.45
CA SER A 50 -16.85 -10.53 7.53
C SER A 50 -16.26 -9.35 8.28
N MET A 51 -15.21 -8.76 7.71
CA MET A 51 -14.55 -7.56 8.20
C MET A 51 -14.49 -6.54 7.07
N GLN A 52 -14.83 -5.28 7.38
CA GLN A 52 -14.67 -4.16 6.46
C GLN A 52 -13.57 -3.25 6.98
N VAL A 53 -12.75 -2.73 6.07
CA VAL A 53 -11.71 -1.76 6.41
C VAL A 53 -12.29 -0.36 6.22
N GLU A 54 -12.45 0.38 7.31
CA GLU A 54 -12.96 1.75 7.26
C GLU A 54 -12.06 2.63 6.38
N GLY A 55 -12.68 3.51 5.58
CA GLY A 55 -11.96 4.39 4.64
C GLY A 55 -11.38 3.68 3.41
N ALA A 56 -11.49 2.35 3.29
CA ALA A 56 -10.98 1.58 2.16
C ALA A 56 -12.08 0.74 1.50
N SER A 57 -12.03 0.63 0.16
CA SER A 57 -12.92 -0.28 -0.58
C SER A 57 -12.44 -1.73 -0.50
N VAL A 58 -12.21 -2.26 0.69
CA VAL A 58 -11.71 -3.62 0.93
C VAL A 58 -12.61 -4.33 1.95
N GLN A 59 -13.00 -5.56 1.62
CA GLN A 59 -13.74 -6.44 2.52
C GLN A 59 -13.02 -7.78 2.61
N CYS A 60 -12.95 -8.30 3.83
CA CYS A 60 -12.47 -9.63 4.13
C CYS A 60 -13.63 -10.53 4.57
N LEU A 61 -13.61 -11.77 4.11
CA LEU A 61 -14.57 -12.80 4.51
C LEU A 61 -13.78 -14.01 5.02
N VAL A 62 -14.23 -14.62 6.12
CA VAL A 62 -13.67 -15.91 6.55
C VAL A 62 -14.47 -17.04 5.91
N THR A 63 -13.85 -17.76 4.99
CA THR A 63 -14.45 -18.88 4.26
C THR A 63 -13.82 -20.21 4.69
N SER A 64 -14.37 -21.32 4.19
CA SER A 64 -13.72 -22.63 4.26
C SER A 64 -13.23 -23.03 2.87
N ARG A 65 -11.92 -23.16 2.69
CA ARG A 65 -11.30 -23.60 1.44
C ARG A 65 -10.47 -24.85 1.68
N GLY A 66 -10.78 -25.93 0.96
CA GLY A 66 -10.14 -27.23 1.21
C GLY A 66 -10.28 -27.72 2.66
N GLY A 67 -11.39 -27.38 3.32
CA GLY A 67 -11.66 -27.73 4.72
C GLY A 67 -10.92 -26.89 5.76
N ARG A 68 -10.29 -25.77 5.37
CA ARG A 68 -9.55 -24.89 6.28
C ARG A 68 -10.18 -23.49 6.34
N PRO A 69 -10.34 -22.91 7.54
CA PRO A 69 -10.65 -21.50 7.67
C PRO A 69 -9.61 -20.66 6.92
N THR A 70 -10.09 -19.82 6.01
CA THR A 70 -9.29 -18.97 5.14
C THR A 70 -9.85 -17.57 5.19
N VAL A 71 -9.00 -16.58 5.44
CA VAL A 71 -9.36 -15.17 5.32
C VAL A 71 -9.17 -14.75 3.87
N GLU A 72 -10.25 -14.31 3.23
CA GLU A 72 -10.26 -13.81 1.85
C GLU A 72 -10.50 -12.31 1.83
N CYS A 73 -9.46 -11.53 1.59
CA CYS A 73 -9.56 -10.07 1.48
C CYS A 73 -9.50 -9.64 0.01
N ARG A 74 -10.46 -8.82 -0.44
CA ARG A 74 -10.47 -8.29 -1.81
C ARG A 74 -11.13 -6.92 -1.87
N ARG A 75 -10.94 -6.22 -2.99
CA ARG A 75 -11.66 -4.96 -3.25
C ARG A 75 -13.18 -5.20 -3.27
N THR A 76 -13.97 -4.30 -2.72
CA THR A 76 -15.43 -4.30 -2.90
C THR A 76 -15.81 -3.74 -4.28
N GLY A 77 -16.94 -4.20 -4.84
CA GLY A 77 -17.42 -3.77 -6.15
C GLY A 77 -16.63 -4.38 -7.32
N ARG A 78 -16.10 -3.55 -8.22
CA ARG A 78 -15.45 -4.02 -9.47
C ARG A 78 -14.13 -4.73 -9.18
N LEU A 79 -14.08 -6.03 -9.50
CA LEU A 79 -12.90 -6.87 -9.28
C LEU A 79 -11.89 -6.88 -10.44
N LYS A 80 -12.31 -6.67 -11.69
CA LYS A 80 -11.39 -6.73 -12.83
C LYS A 80 -10.20 -5.76 -12.67
N GLY A 81 -8.99 -6.31 -12.74
CA GLY A 81 -7.72 -5.60 -12.62
C GLY A 81 -7.23 -5.43 -11.18
N THR A 82 -7.98 -5.87 -10.17
CA THR A 82 -7.61 -5.76 -8.75
C THR A 82 -6.97 -7.05 -8.25
N TYR A 83 -6.57 -7.04 -6.98
CA TYR A 83 -5.98 -8.17 -6.30
C TYR A 83 -6.85 -8.60 -5.13
N GLY A 84 -6.77 -9.88 -4.78
CA GLY A 84 -7.23 -10.41 -3.50
C GLY A 84 -6.15 -11.26 -2.85
N MET A 85 -6.24 -11.36 -1.53
CA MET A 85 -5.36 -12.16 -0.70
C MET A 85 -6.17 -13.25 0.01
N PHE A 86 -5.60 -14.45 0.05
CA PHE A 86 -6.17 -15.62 0.71
C PHE A 86 -5.12 -16.11 1.71
N LEU A 87 -5.50 -16.15 2.98
CA LEU A 87 -4.60 -16.51 4.07
C LEU A 87 -5.22 -17.63 4.90
N ASP A 88 -4.53 -18.76 5.00
CA ASP A 88 -4.90 -19.87 5.89
C ASP A 88 -3.75 -20.18 6.88
N SER A 89 -3.95 -21.20 7.70
CA SER A 89 -2.96 -21.67 8.70
C SER A 89 -1.62 -22.14 8.12
N ARG A 90 -1.50 -22.27 6.80
CA ARG A 90 -0.33 -22.83 6.11
C ARG A 90 0.17 -21.94 4.97
N ASN A 91 -0.69 -21.20 4.29
CA ASN A 91 -0.35 -20.51 3.06
C ASN A 91 -0.87 -19.08 3.01
N ALA A 92 -0.15 -18.23 2.28
CA ALA A 92 -0.62 -16.94 1.81
C ALA A 92 -0.61 -16.94 0.27
N VAL A 93 -1.72 -16.53 -0.35
CA VAL A 93 -1.87 -16.48 -1.80
C VAL A 93 -2.37 -15.11 -2.20
N VAL A 94 -1.77 -14.52 -3.23
CA VAL A 94 -2.30 -13.31 -3.88
C VAL A 94 -2.74 -13.68 -5.29
N ALA A 95 -3.97 -13.31 -5.63
CA ALA A 95 -4.52 -13.51 -6.96
C ALA A 95 -4.92 -12.18 -7.59
N ARG A 96 -4.68 -12.05 -8.90
CA ARG A 96 -5.16 -10.94 -9.72
C ARG A 96 -6.47 -11.33 -10.39
N PHE A 97 -7.50 -10.51 -10.24
CA PHE A 97 -8.81 -10.75 -10.85
C PHE A 97 -8.82 -10.24 -12.30
N HIS A 98 -9.19 -11.12 -13.23
CA HIS A 98 -9.42 -10.79 -14.64
C HIS A 98 -10.90 -10.47 -14.90
N SER A 99 -11.79 -11.00 -14.06
CA SER A 99 -13.22 -10.71 -14.00
C SER A 99 -13.74 -10.95 -12.58
N SER A 100 -15.06 -10.83 -12.35
CA SER A 100 -15.67 -11.22 -11.07
C SER A 100 -15.61 -12.72 -10.80
N ALA A 101 -15.48 -13.55 -11.85
CA ALA A 101 -15.49 -15.00 -11.77
C ALA A 101 -14.12 -15.64 -12.04
N ALA A 102 -13.14 -14.88 -12.53
CA ALA A 102 -11.82 -15.38 -12.90
C ALA A 102 -10.70 -14.61 -12.22
N ALA A 103 -9.81 -15.34 -11.54
CA ALA A 103 -8.60 -14.81 -10.94
C ALA A 103 -7.41 -15.74 -11.21
N GLN A 104 -6.22 -15.16 -11.30
CA GLN A 104 -4.96 -15.87 -11.47
C GLN A 104 -4.05 -15.63 -10.27
N THR A 105 -3.50 -16.70 -9.70
CA THR A 105 -2.49 -16.59 -8.66
C THR A 105 -1.22 -15.94 -9.21
N VAL A 106 -0.80 -14.84 -8.59
CA VAL A 106 0.41 -14.07 -8.94
C VAL A 106 1.53 -14.24 -7.91
N PHE A 107 1.18 -14.72 -6.71
CA PHE A 107 2.14 -14.99 -5.65
C PHE A 107 1.56 -16.07 -4.72
N ARG A 108 2.43 -16.96 -4.25
CA ARG A 108 2.11 -17.96 -3.24
C ARG A 108 3.27 -18.07 -2.25
N ALA A 109 2.96 -18.19 -0.97
CA ALA A 109 3.93 -18.48 0.08
C ALA A 109 3.37 -19.52 1.04
N ARG A 110 4.28 -20.28 1.67
CA ARG A 110 3.98 -21.17 2.80
C ARG A 110 4.56 -20.57 4.08
N HIS A 111 3.80 -20.58 5.16
CA HIS A 111 4.31 -20.17 6.47
C HIS A 111 5.52 -21.03 6.86
N HIS A 112 6.60 -20.38 7.27
CA HIS A 112 7.89 -21.02 7.60
C HIS A 112 8.50 -21.84 6.45
N GLY A 113 8.14 -21.53 5.21
CA GLY A 113 8.67 -22.21 4.03
C GLY A 113 8.92 -21.25 2.89
N ASP A 114 8.91 -21.79 1.69
CA ASP A 114 9.23 -21.04 0.49
C ASP A 114 8.08 -20.19 -0.01
N TRP A 115 8.43 -19.25 -0.88
CA TRP A 115 7.50 -18.45 -1.65
C TRP A 115 7.84 -18.54 -3.13
N THR A 116 6.85 -18.22 -3.96
CA THR A 116 6.96 -18.26 -5.41
C THR A 116 6.17 -17.10 -6.00
N ALA A 117 6.84 -16.30 -6.82
CA ALA A 117 6.17 -15.35 -7.71
C ALA A 117 5.70 -16.08 -8.97
N CYS A 118 4.43 -15.93 -9.27
CA CYS A 118 3.76 -16.57 -10.37
C CYS A 118 3.66 -15.59 -11.53
N VAL A 119 4.59 -15.66 -12.48
CA VAL A 119 4.50 -14.84 -13.69
C VAL A 119 3.54 -15.46 -14.70
N ALA A 120 2.56 -14.69 -15.16
CA ALA A 120 2.01 -14.88 -16.50
C ALA A 120 3.10 -14.42 -17.48
N GLY A 121 3.60 -15.28 -18.36
CA GLY A 121 4.67 -14.92 -19.32
C GLY A 121 4.37 -13.63 -20.09
N SER A 122 5.37 -12.78 -20.37
CA SER A 122 6.19 -12.95 -21.58
C SER A 122 7.72 -12.73 -21.43
N ARG A 123 8.28 -12.58 -20.22
CA ARG A 123 9.76 -12.55 -20.01
C ARG A 123 10.23 -13.54 -18.95
N ALA A 124 9.85 -14.80 -19.13
CA ALA A 124 10.19 -15.90 -18.24
C ALA A 124 11.59 -16.45 -18.57
N ARG A 125 12.66 -15.87 -18.00
CA ARG A 125 13.98 -16.53 -17.98
C ARG A 125 14.49 -16.87 -16.57
N ALA A 126 13.67 -16.66 -15.53
CA ALA A 126 13.99 -17.05 -14.16
C ALA A 126 12.74 -17.41 -13.32
N ALA A 127 11.70 -17.97 -13.94
CA ALA A 127 10.46 -18.32 -13.25
C ALA A 127 10.28 -19.83 -13.21
N GLN A 128 10.47 -20.44 -12.04
CA GLN A 128 10.14 -21.83 -11.80
C GLN A 128 8.62 -21.99 -11.64
N GLU A 129 8.04 -22.56 -12.70
CA GLU A 129 6.96 -23.55 -12.76
C GLU A 129 5.62 -23.28 -12.05
N HIS A 130 4.67 -22.86 -12.90
CA HIS A 130 3.23 -23.16 -12.89
C HIS A 130 2.40 -22.82 -11.64
N CYS A 131 1.89 -21.59 -11.62
CA CYS A 131 0.73 -21.25 -10.82
C CYS A 131 -0.55 -21.37 -11.66
N ARG A 132 -0.96 -22.62 -11.87
CA ARG A 132 -2.33 -22.97 -12.25
C ARG A 132 -3.18 -23.15 -11.01
#